data_AF-A0AAE8QIF3-F1
#
_entry.id   AF-A0AAE8QIF3-F1
#
_cell.length_a   1.000
_cell.length_b   1.000
_cell.length_c   1.000
_cell.angle_alpha   90.00
_cell.angle_beta   90.00
_cell.angle_gamma   90.00
#
_symmetry.space_group_name_H-M   'P 1'
#
loop_
_entity.id
_entity.type
_entity.pdbx_description
1 polymer ?
#
loop_
_entity_poly.entity_id
_entity_poly.type
_entity_poly.pdbx_seq_one_letter_code
_entity_poly.pdbx_strand_id
1 'polypeptide(L)'
;MADKKFDWSKFDKNVDIEALEADVKEVEENGGGNFEPIPDGQYEVEVEVMELVTSKAGDPMLKIWFKVLEGDYEGQRIFYNKVMQPQNDRAFGLQVHQNNEMLRALWDCEKDDVKFTGFEDYADLVLDIHEDIEGKFEYLLKKETDDKGYDQFAIEEVFEVE
;
A
#
# COMPACT_ATOMS: atom_id res chain seq x y z
N MET A 1 -35.68 -21.12 -27.07
CA MET A 1 -34.21 -21.26 -26.97
C MET A 1 -33.94 -21.92 -25.64
N ALA A 2 -33.24 -23.06 -25.62
CA ALA A 2 -33.00 -23.79 -24.37
C ALA A 2 -31.89 -23.08 -23.60
N ASP A 3 -32.20 -22.59 -22.39
CA ASP A 3 -31.21 -22.08 -21.46
C ASP A 3 -30.23 -23.21 -21.10
N LYS A 4 -29.01 -23.14 -21.65
CA LYS A 4 -27.91 -23.97 -21.18
C LYS A 4 -27.52 -23.44 -19.79
N LYS A 5 -28.06 -24.08 -18.75
CA LYS A 5 -27.59 -23.88 -17.38
C LYS A 5 -26.15 -24.41 -17.31
N PHE A 6 -25.22 -23.52 -16.96
CA PHE A 6 -23.82 -23.89 -16.78
C PHE A 6 -23.69 -24.88 -15.62
N ASP A 7 -22.96 -25.98 -15.83
CA ASP A 7 -22.74 -27.00 -14.79
C ASP A 7 -21.55 -26.60 -13.91
N TRP A 8 -21.88 -26.21 -12.68
CA TRP A 8 -20.91 -25.81 -11.66
C TRP A 8 -20.28 -27.00 -10.93
N SER A 9 -20.88 -28.20 -10.96
CA SER A 9 -20.38 -29.39 -10.25
C SER A 9 -19.01 -29.88 -10.74
N LYS A 10 -18.52 -29.34 -11.86
CA LYS A 10 -17.17 -29.60 -12.35
C LYS A 10 -16.09 -28.91 -11.51
N PHE A 11 -16.41 -27.82 -10.81
CA PHE A 11 -15.46 -27.14 -9.94
C PHE A 11 -15.32 -27.91 -8.62
N ASP A 12 -16.44 -28.34 -8.05
CA ASP A 12 -16.49 -29.07 -6.78
C ASP A 12 -15.72 -30.40 -6.80
N LYS A 13 -15.51 -31.01 -7.97
CA LYS A 13 -14.79 -32.28 -8.10
C LYS A 13 -13.27 -32.16 -7.97
N ASN A 14 -12.72 -30.95 -8.05
CA ASN A 14 -11.28 -30.70 -8.10
C ASN A 14 -10.77 -29.84 -6.93
N VAL A 15 -11.62 -29.55 -5.95
CA VAL A 15 -11.27 -28.72 -4.79
C VAL A 15 -11.77 -29.37 -3.51
N ASP A 16 -11.05 -29.14 -2.42
CA ASP A 16 -11.47 -29.57 -1.09
C ASP A 16 -12.54 -28.61 -0.56
N ILE A 17 -13.80 -28.99 -0.75
CA ILE A 17 -14.95 -28.15 -0.39
C ILE A 17 -15.03 -27.94 1.12
N GLU A 18 -14.63 -28.93 1.94
CA GLU A 18 -14.69 -28.81 3.40
C GLU A 18 -13.65 -27.79 3.90
N ALA A 19 -12.45 -27.78 3.32
CA ALA A 19 -11.44 -26.77 3.62
C ALA A 19 -11.90 -25.36 3.21
N LEU A 20 -12.47 -25.21 2.00
CA LEU A 20 -12.99 -23.92 1.54
C LEU A 20 -14.17 -23.42 2.39
N GLU A 21 -15.05 -24.31 2.85
CA GLU A 21 -16.13 -23.96 3.78
C GLU A 21 -15.58 -23.52 5.14
N ALA A 22 -14.52 -24.15 5.64
CA ALA A 22 -13.86 -23.74 6.87
C ALA A 22 -13.21 -22.35 6.72
N ASP A 23 -12.51 -22.10 5.62
CA ASP A 23 -11.88 -20.80 5.32
C ASP A 23 -12.93 -19.69 5.20
N VAL A 24 -14.04 -19.94 4.49
CA VAL A 24 -15.15 -18.98 4.38
C VAL A 24 -15.75 -18.69 5.74
N LYS A 25 -15.97 -19.72 6.56
CA LYS A 25 -16.56 -19.56 7.89
C LYS A 25 -15.64 -18.80 8.84
N GLU A 26 -14.32 -19.04 8.79
CA GLU A 26 -13.34 -18.26 9.54
C GLU A 26 -13.36 -16.79 9.13
N VAL A 27 -13.46 -16.49 7.82
CA VAL A 27 -13.57 -15.12 7.31
C VAL A 27 -14.88 -14.47 7.77
N GLU A 28 -16.01 -15.18 7.71
CA GLU A 28 -17.32 -14.68 8.12
C GLU A 28 -17.40 -14.43 9.64
N GLU A 29 -16.86 -15.33 10.45
CA GLU A 29 -16.84 -15.23 11.92
C GLU A 29 -15.91 -14.11 12.40
N ASN A 30 -14.82 -13.85 11.68
CA ASN A 30 -13.87 -12.77 11.97
C ASN A 30 -14.22 -11.44 11.26
N GLY A 31 -15.38 -11.33 10.62
CA GLY A 31 -15.90 -10.06 10.10
C GLY A 31 -15.29 -9.59 8.78
N GLY A 32 -14.80 -10.51 7.96
CA GLY A 32 -14.10 -10.20 6.72
C GLY A 32 -12.65 -9.85 6.99
N GLY A 33 -11.85 -10.86 7.32
CA GLY A 33 -10.39 -10.76 7.42
C GLY A 33 -9.91 -9.85 8.54
N ASN A 34 -9.78 -10.40 9.74
CA ASN A 34 -8.89 -9.84 10.75
C ASN A 34 -7.45 -10.14 10.29
N PHE A 35 -7.00 -9.49 9.21
CA PHE A 35 -5.62 -9.63 8.74
C PHE A 35 -4.73 -9.11 9.86
N GLU A 36 -3.95 -10.01 10.46
CA GLU A 36 -2.95 -9.60 11.43
C GLU A 36 -2.04 -8.57 10.75
N PRO A 37 -1.72 -7.46 11.43
CA PRO A 37 -0.84 -6.45 10.86
C PRO A 37 0.49 -7.11 10.50
N ILE A 38 0.93 -6.90 9.26
CA ILE A 38 2.22 -7.42 8.77
C ILE A 38 3.32 -6.99 9.75
N PRO A 39 4.12 -7.93 10.28
CA PRO A 39 5.09 -7.64 11.32
C PRO A 39 6.22 -6.75 10.79
N ASP A 40 7.05 -6.25 11.70
CA ASP A 40 8.28 -5.56 11.31
C ASP A 40 9.21 -6.52 10.56
N GLY A 41 9.83 -6.04 9.49
CA GLY A 41 10.58 -6.88 8.57
C GLY A 41 10.95 -6.15 7.28
N GLN A 42 11.46 -6.93 6.33
CA GLN A 42 11.74 -6.49 4.97
C GLN A 42 10.87 -7.28 4.01
N TYR A 43 10.32 -6.59 3.02
CA TYR A 43 9.36 -7.14 2.09
C TYR A 43 9.69 -6.66 0.68
N GLU A 44 9.73 -7.58 -0.27
CA GLU A 44 9.69 -7.21 -1.69
C GLU A 44 8.25 -6.81 -2.03
N VAL A 45 8.09 -5.58 -2.54
CA VAL A 45 6.78 -4.97 -2.76
C VAL A 45 6.71 -4.24 -4.10
N GLU A 46 5.51 -4.18 -4.66
CA GLU A 46 5.14 -3.20 -5.69
C GLU A 46 4.26 -2.10 -5.08
N VAL A 47 4.27 -0.91 -5.68
CA VAL A 47 3.29 0.15 -5.36
C VAL A 47 1.99 -0.14 -6.11
N GLU A 48 0.92 -0.48 -5.38
CA GLU A 48 -0.40 -0.79 -5.96
C GLU A 48 -1.31 0.46 -6.02
N VAL A 49 -1.17 1.35 -5.03
CA VAL A 49 -1.92 2.60 -4.95
C VAL A 49 -1.01 3.68 -4.43
N MET A 50 -1.02 4.86 -5.06
CA MET A 50 -0.39 6.06 -4.52
C MET A 50 -1.22 7.30 -4.88
N GLU A 51 -1.77 7.96 -3.85
CA GLU A 51 -2.64 9.12 -4.03
C GLU A 51 -2.67 10.04 -2.79
N LEU A 52 -3.01 11.30 -3.01
CA LEU A 52 -3.34 12.23 -1.92
C LEU A 52 -4.83 12.15 -1.61
N VAL A 53 -5.17 11.82 -0.36
CA VAL A 53 -6.58 11.67 0.07
C VAL A 53 -6.86 12.48 1.34
N THR A 54 -8.14 12.56 1.71
CA THR A 54 -8.55 13.09 3.02
C THR A 54 -8.61 11.96 4.04
N SER A 55 -7.90 12.12 5.16
CA SER A 55 -7.96 11.20 6.30
C SER A 55 -9.34 11.21 6.98
N LYS A 56 -9.60 10.23 7.85
CA LYS A 56 -10.84 10.20 8.66
C LYS A 56 -11.04 11.45 9.51
N ALA A 57 -9.96 12.14 9.87
CA ALA A 57 -10.00 13.37 10.67
C ALA A 57 -10.17 14.65 9.82
N GLY A 58 -10.21 14.54 8.49
CA GLY A 58 -10.33 15.69 7.58
C GLY A 58 -9.01 16.28 7.10
N ASP A 59 -7.87 15.77 7.58
CA ASP A 59 -6.54 16.24 7.19
C ASP A 59 -6.05 15.56 5.89
N PRO A 60 -5.30 16.26 5.01
CA PRO A 60 -4.62 15.64 3.86
C PRO A 60 -3.67 14.51 4.28
N MET A 61 -3.59 13.47 3.47
CA MET A 61 -2.81 12.27 3.78
C MET A 61 -2.23 11.67 2.50
N LEU A 62 -0.92 11.40 2.49
CA LEU A 62 -0.31 10.56 1.46
C LEU A 62 -0.65 9.11 1.79
N LYS A 63 -1.35 8.45 0.86
CA LYS A 63 -1.74 7.05 0.94
C LYS A 63 -0.92 6.28 -0.08
N ILE A 64 -0.11 5.33 0.39
CA ILE A 64 0.57 4.34 -0.45
C ILE A 64 0.19 2.95 0.03
N TRP A 65 -0.21 2.09 -0.90
CA TRP A 65 -0.41 0.67 -0.64
C TRP A 65 0.72 -0.10 -1.32
N PHE A 66 1.54 -0.75 -0.51
CA PHE A 66 2.57 -1.66 -0.97
C PHE A 66 2.00 -3.07 -0.97
N LYS A 67 1.95 -3.73 -2.13
CA LYS A 67 1.54 -5.13 -2.22
C LYS A 67 2.79 -6.01 -2.14
N VAL A 68 2.80 -6.94 -1.19
CA VAL A 68 3.90 -7.89 -1.01
C VAL A 68 3.92 -8.89 -2.16
N LEU A 69 5.10 -9.10 -2.75
CA LEU A 69 5.29 -9.88 -3.97
C LEU A 69 5.63 -11.35 -3.71
N GLU A 70 6.24 -11.65 -2.57
CA GLU A 70 6.66 -13.01 -2.23
C GLU A 70 6.69 -13.27 -0.71
N GLY A 71 6.85 -14.56 -0.35
CA GLY A 71 6.94 -15.02 1.02
C GLY A 71 5.58 -15.23 1.71
N ASP A 72 5.59 -15.36 3.04
CA ASP A 72 4.41 -15.73 3.84
C ASP A 72 3.26 -14.70 3.78
N TYR A 73 3.57 -13.47 3.34
CA TYR A 73 2.63 -12.36 3.23
C TYR A 73 2.31 -11.97 1.79
N GLU A 74 2.68 -12.79 0.79
CA GLU A 74 2.40 -12.54 -0.63
C GLU A 74 0.92 -12.14 -0.87
N GLY A 75 0.73 -11.07 -1.65
CA GLY A 75 -0.60 -10.52 -1.96
C GLY A 75 -1.24 -9.70 -0.85
N GLN A 76 -0.67 -9.65 0.36
CA GLN A 76 -1.12 -8.74 1.41
C GLN A 76 -0.61 -7.32 1.18
N ARG A 77 -1.23 -6.33 1.87
CA ARG A 77 -0.88 -4.90 1.72
C ARG A 77 -0.25 -4.35 2.99
N ILE A 78 0.87 -3.64 2.81
CA ILE A 78 1.45 -2.76 3.82
C ILE A 78 0.98 -1.33 3.54
N PHE A 79 0.45 -0.65 4.56
CA PHE A 79 -0.18 0.65 4.40
C PHE A 79 0.71 1.78 4.90
N TYR A 80 1.08 2.68 3.99
CA TYR A 80 1.69 3.97 4.33
C TYR A 80 0.61 5.05 4.30
N ASN A 81 0.11 5.44 5.47
CA ASN A 81 -0.94 6.45 5.64
C ASN A 81 -0.41 7.63 6.45
N LYS A 82 0.35 8.53 5.82
CA LYS A 82 1.03 9.64 6.52
C LYS A 82 0.29 10.95 6.35
N VAL A 83 -0.29 11.40 7.46
CA VAL A 83 -1.11 12.62 7.55
C VAL A 83 -0.24 13.87 7.57
N MET A 84 -0.68 14.89 6.86
CA MET A 84 -0.14 16.25 6.87
C MET A 84 -1.17 17.20 7.50
N GLN A 85 -0.78 17.87 8.58
CA GLN A 85 -1.65 18.72 9.38
C GLN A 85 -1.30 20.20 9.15
N PRO A 86 -1.87 20.87 8.12
CA PRO A 86 -1.53 22.26 7.79
C PRO A 86 -1.79 23.26 8.92
N GLN A 87 -2.66 22.91 9.87
CA GLN A 87 -2.98 23.66 11.08
C GLN A 87 -1.96 23.46 12.22
N ASN A 88 -0.99 22.57 12.06
CA ASN A 88 0.02 22.24 13.07
C ASN A 88 1.41 22.70 12.60
N ASP A 89 1.72 23.98 12.81
CA ASP A 89 2.98 24.62 12.39
C ASP A 89 4.25 23.92 12.92
N ARG A 90 4.14 23.12 13.99
CA ARG A 90 5.28 22.40 14.58
C ARG A 90 5.56 21.06 13.90
N ALA A 91 4.55 20.47 13.24
CA ALA A 91 4.63 19.14 12.65
C ALA A 91 4.54 19.15 11.12
N PHE A 92 3.81 20.10 10.53
CA PHE A 92 3.53 20.12 9.08
C PHE A 92 4.80 20.00 8.23
N GLY A 93 5.82 20.81 8.53
CA GLY A 93 7.08 20.78 7.78
C GLY A 93 7.80 19.43 7.85
N LEU A 94 7.76 18.75 9.00
CA LEU A 94 8.34 17.42 9.17
C LEU A 94 7.52 16.35 8.44
N GLN A 95 6.18 16.42 8.52
CA GLN A 95 5.27 15.49 7.85
C GLN A 95 5.44 15.54 6.32
N VAL A 96 5.46 16.75 5.75
CA VAL A 96 5.71 16.94 4.31
C VAL A 96 7.12 16.48 3.94
N HIS A 97 8.13 16.76 4.77
CA HIS A 97 9.48 16.27 4.52
C HIS A 97 9.54 14.74 4.44
N GLN A 98 8.93 14.03 5.41
CA GLN A 98 8.88 12.57 5.42
C GLN A 98 8.18 11.99 4.19
N ASN A 99 7.08 12.58 3.77
CA ASN A 99 6.38 12.18 2.54
C ASN A 99 7.24 12.42 1.30
N ASN A 100 7.94 13.57 1.22
CA ASN A 100 8.83 13.85 0.10
C ASN A 100 10.02 12.90 0.03
N GLU A 101 10.60 12.51 1.18
CA GLU A 101 11.68 11.51 1.18
C GLU A 101 11.19 10.16 0.67
N MET A 102 9.99 9.72 1.07
CA MET A 102 9.40 8.48 0.54
C MET A 102 9.16 8.56 -0.97
N LEU A 103 8.52 9.63 -1.46
CA LEU A 103 8.27 9.83 -2.89
C LEU A 103 9.55 9.82 -3.73
N ARG A 104 10.62 10.47 -3.24
CA ARG A 104 11.94 10.47 -3.90
C ARG A 104 12.56 9.08 -3.91
N ALA A 105 12.45 8.34 -2.81
CA ALA A 105 12.98 6.99 -2.70
C ALA A 105 12.29 6.01 -3.66
N LEU A 106 10.98 6.22 -3.92
CA LEU A 106 10.24 5.43 -4.90
C LEU A 106 10.56 5.81 -6.34
N TRP A 107 10.73 7.10 -6.63
CA TRP A 107 10.91 7.62 -7.99
C TRP A 107 12.36 7.70 -8.48
N ASP A 108 13.33 7.50 -7.59
CA ASP A 108 14.78 7.69 -7.84
C ASP A 108 15.10 9.01 -8.56
N CYS A 109 14.55 10.11 -8.06
CA CYS A 109 14.61 11.43 -8.68
C CYS A 109 15.55 12.40 -7.94
N GLU A 110 15.82 13.57 -8.54
CA GLU A 110 16.54 14.62 -7.82
C GLU A 110 15.66 15.22 -6.72
N LYS A 111 16.31 15.73 -5.66
CA LYS A 111 15.62 16.36 -4.53
C LYS A 111 14.65 17.46 -4.98
N ASP A 112 15.03 18.17 -6.03
CA ASP A 112 14.31 19.34 -6.50
C ASP A 112 13.05 19.03 -7.32
N ASP A 113 12.86 17.76 -7.72
CA ASP A 113 11.71 17.28 -8.49
C ASP A 113 10.49 17.04 -7.59
N VAL A 114 10.71 16.71 -6.32
CA VAL A 114 9.62 16.52 -5.34
C VAL A 114 9.57 17.69 -4.36
N LYS A 115 8.58 18.58 -4.53
CA LYS A 115 8.39 19.78 -3.71
C LYS A 115 6.92 20.01 -3.39
N PHE A 116 6.67 20.55 -2.21
CA PHE A 116 5.35 21.03 -1.84
C PHE A 116 5.20 22.51 -2.22
N THR A 117 4.27 22.80 -3.15
CA THR A 117 3.92 24.18 -3.57
C THR A 117 2.45 24.52 -3.30
N GLY A 118 1.64 23.51 -2.98
CA GLY A 118 0.22 23.59 -2.68
C GLY A 118 -0.39 22.19 -2.74
N PHE A 119 -1.57 21.96 -2.16
CA PHE A 119 -2.16 20.62 -2.14
C PHE A 119 -2.66 20.14 -3.50
N GLU A 120 -3.08 21.05 -4.39
CA GLU A 120 -3.48 20.71 -5.76
C GLU A 120 -2.26 20.25 -6.57
N ASP A 121 -1.24 21.10 -6.70
CA ASP A 121 0.03 20.75 -7.35
C ASP A 121 0.68 19.48 -6.77
N TYR A 122 0.58 19.28 -5.44
CA TYR A 122 1.16 18.12 -4.79
C TYR A 122 0.35 16.84 -5.05
N ALA A 123 -0.97 16.94 -5.22
CA ALA A 123 -1.79 15.80 -5.62
C ALA A 123 -1.46 15.37 -7.05
N ASP A 124 -1.34 16.33 -7.97
CA ASP A 124 -0.96 16.08 -9.36
C ASP A 124 0.45 15.44 -9.42
N LEU A 125 1.42 16.00 -8.69
CA LEU A 125 2.77 15.43 -8.59
C LEU A 125 2.76 13.99 -8.07
N VAL A 126 1.96 13.67 -7.05
CA VAL A 126 1.88 12.30 -6.51
C VAL A 126 1.34 11.33 -7.57
N LEU A 127 0.37 11.76 -8.39
CA LEU A 127 -0.18 10.94 -9.48
C LEU A 127 0.84 10.78 -10.61
N ASP A 128 1.53 11.86 -11.01
CA ASP A 128 2.58 11.80 -12.02
C ASP A 128 3.68 10.81 -11.63
N ILE A 129 4.13 10.85 -10.36
CA ILE A 129 5.12 9.89 -9.84
C ILE A 129 4.57 8.47 -9.89
N HIS A 130 3.29 8.26 -9.54
CA HIS A 130 2.68 6.93 -9.57
C HIS A 130 2.67 6.34 -10.98
N GLU A 131 2.24 7.12 -11.97
CA GLU A 131 2.26 6.71 -13.38
C GLU A 131 3.69 6.43 -13.89
N ASP A 132 4.68 7.15 -13.35
CA ASP A 132 6.07 6.95 -13.71
C ASP A 132 6.69 5.69 -13.12
N ILE A 133 6.21 5.19 -11.97
CA ILE A 133 6.77 3.99 -11.33
C ILE A 133 5.93 2.72 -11.52
N GLU A 134 4.63 2.85 -11.76
CA GLU A 134 3.69 1.72 -11.83
C GLU A 134 4.12 0.71 -12.90
N GLY A 135 4.30 -0.55 -12.47
CA GLY A 135 4.71 -1.65 -13.34
C GLY A 135 6.15 -1.58 -13.86
N LYS A 136 6.97 -0.62 -13.39
CA LYS A 136 8.38 -0.47 -13.77
C LYS A 136 9.33 -0.83 -12.65
N PHE A 137 8.92 -0.66 -11.40
CA PHE A 137 9.79 -0.87 -10.25
C PHE A 137 9.14 -1.75 -9.17
N GLU A 138 9.98 -2.56 -8.54
CA GLU A 138 9.73 -3.28 -7.29
C GLU A 138 10.73 -2.78 -6.23
N TYR A 139 10.41 -2.96 -4.96
CA TYR A 139 11.16 -2.34 -3.87
C TYR A 139 11.40 -3.31 -2.72
N LEU A 140 12.59 -3.27 -2.12
CA LEU A 140 12.81 -3.85 -0.80
C LEU A 140 12.38 -2.83 0.27
N LEU A 141 11.14 -2.96 0.74
CA LEU A 141 10.57 -2.11 1.77
C LEU A 141 10.91 -2.65 3.16
N LYS A 142 11.64 -1.85 3.95
CA LYS A 142 11.81 -2.07 5.37
C LYS A 142 10.68 -1.42 6.16
N LYS A 143 10.01 -2.20 7.01
CA LYS A 143 9.01 -1.76 7.99
C LYS A 143 9.52 -1.96 9.41
N GLU A 144 9.47 -0.93 10.23
CA GLU A 144 9.83 -0.98 11.66
C GLU A 144 8.79 -0.23 12.49
N THR A 145 8.59 -0.62 13.74
CA THR A 145 7.74 0.10 14.70
C THR A 145 8.60 0.93 15.63
N ASP A 146 8.31 2.24 15.76
CA ASP A 146 9.03 3.12 16.70
C ASP A 146 8.65 2.86 18.17
N ASP A 147 9.34 3.54 19.10
CA ASP A 147 9.11 3.43 20.55
C ASP A 147 7.70 3.85 21.00
N LYS A 148 6.92 4.47 20.11
CA LYS A 148 5.55 4.94 20.33
C LYS A 148 4.52 4.08 19.61
N GLY A 149 4.94 3.02 18.92
CA GLY A 149 4.03 2.13 18.20
C GLY A 149 3.64 2.61 16.81
N TYR A 150 4.37 3.56 16.21
CA TYR A 150 4.11 4.02 14.85
C TYR A 150 5.02 3.34 13.84
N ASP A 151 4.43 2.84 12.75
CA ASP A 151 5.17 2.29 11.63
C ASP A 151 6.08 3.33 10.97
N GLN A 152 7.32 2.93 10.72
CA GLN A 152 8.38 3.61 10.00
C GLN A 152 8.74 2.78 8.78
N PHE A 153 9.09 3.46 7.69
CA PHE A 153 9.31 2.83 6.40
C PHE A 153 10.59 3.38 5.77
N ALA A 154 11.35 2.50 5.12
CA ALA A 154 12.49 2.86 4.29
C ALA A 154 12.53 1.95 3.05
N ILE A 155 12.89 2.52 1.90
CA ILE A 155 13.22 1.77 0.69
C ILE A 155 14.71 1.47 0.77
N GLU A 156 15.08 0.20 0.89
CA GLU A 156 16.47 -0.23 1.01
C GLU A 156 17.08 -0.52 -0.39
N GLU A 157 16.28 -1.07 -1.30
CA GLU A 157 16.68 -1.41 -2.67
C GLU A 157 15.52 -1.15 -3.64
N VAL A 158 15.87 -0.85 -4.90
CA VAL A 158 14.94 -0.64 -6.03
C VAL A 158 15.33 -1.62 -7.14
N PHE A 159 14.35 -2.33 -7.68
CA PHE A 159 14.52 -3.31 -8.74
C PHE A 159 13.72 -2.88 -9.97
N GLU A 160 14.31 -2.96 -11.16
CA GLU A 160 13.60 -2.73 -12.43
C GLU A 160 12.88 -4.01 -12.87
N VAL A 161 11.62 -3.88 -13.27
CA VAL A 161 10.82 -4.99 -13.83
C VAL A 161 11.18 -5.19 -15.31
N GLU A 162 11.56 -6.41 -15.70
CA GLU A 162 11.95 -6.78 -17.08
C GLU A 162 10.77 -6.93 -18.07
#